data_AF-Q2LW03-F1
#
_entry.id   AF-Q2LW03-F1
#
_cell.length_a   1.000
_cell.length_b   1.000
_cell.length_c   1.000
_cell.angle_alpha   90.00
_cell.angle_beta   90.00
_cell.angle_gamma   90.00
#
_symmetry.space_group_name_H-M   'P 1'
#
loop_
_entity.id
_entity.type
_entity.pdbx_description
1 polymer ?
#
loop_
_entity_poly.entity_id
_entity_poly.type
_entity_poly.pdbx_seq_one_letter_code
_entity_poly.pdbx_strand_id
1 'polypeptide(L)'
;MVKLFLIGIALVALTGAGIAAEPGYDTEALNSQADRIEGDTRKSINKAVAPDEVYQIIGKAQMDYSRMLIRQNSEIIRQNSEMIRQNNELIRQNNEVIRLLRNQPRK
;
A
#
# COMPACT_ATOMS: atom_id res chain seq x y z
N MET A 1 8.77 -14.45 22.23
CA MET A 1 8.09 -13.15 22.26
C MET A 1 8.34 -12.30 21.02
N VAL A 2 9.56 -12.15 20.49
CA VAL A 2 9.83 -11.34 19.27
C VAL A 2 9.10 -11.82 18.01
N LYS A 3 8.96 -13.14 17.81
CA LYS A 3 8.20 -13.71 16.69
C LYS A 3 6.72 -13.30 16.67
N LEU A 4 6.10 -13.15 17.85
CA LEU A 4 4.69 -12.74 17.98
C LEU A 4 4.48 -11.25 17.65
N PHE A 5 5.49 -10.41 17.83
CA PHE A 5 5.39 -8.98 17.56
C PHE A 5 5.53 -8.67 16.06
N LEU A 6 6.43 -9.37 15.36
CA LEU A 6 6.55 -9.29 13.90
C LEU A 6 5.34 -9.92 13.18
N ILE A 7 4.87 -11.06 13.67
CA ILE A 7 3.62 -11.68 13.19
C ILE A 7 2.43 -10.77 13.49
N GLY A 8 2.42 -10.05 14.62
CA GLY A 8 1.38 -9.08 14.96
C GLY A 8 1.33 -7.89 14.01
N ILE A 9 2.48 -7.34 13.59
CA ILE A 9 2.52 -6.25 12.61
C ILE A 9 2.20 -6.76 11.20
N ALA A 10 2.68 -7.95 10.84
CA ALA A 10 2.34 -8.60 9.57
C ALA A 10 0.84 -8.95 9.50
N LEU A 11 0.24 -9.45 10.58
CA LEU A 11 -1.21 -9.70 10.65
C LEU A 11 -2.01 -8.42 10.68
N VAL A 12 -1.58 -7.36 11.39
CA VAL A 12 -2.29 -6.07 11.34
C VAL A 12 -2.21 -5.45 9.93
N ALA A 13 -1.12 -5.67 9.19
CA ALA A 13 -1.00 -5.30 7.78
C ALA A 13 -1.82 -6.20 6.84
N LEU A 14 -2.01 -7.49 7.16
CA LEU A 14 -2.75 -8.47 6.34
C LEU A 14 -4.24 -8.58 6.67
N THR A 15 -4.67 -8.27 7.89
CA THR A 15 -6.04 -8.47 8.40
C THR A 15 -6.67 -7.21 8.99
N GLY A 16 -5.90 -6.14 9.25
CA GLY A 16 -6.37 -4.94 9.95
C GLY A 16 -7.04 -3.88 9.08
N ALA A 17 -6.97 -3.98 7.76
CA ALA A 17 -7.69 -3.07 6.87
C ALA A 17 -8.21 -3.88 5.69
N GLY A 18 -9.49 -3.74 5.37
CA GLY A 18 -10.16 -4.40 4.24
C GLY A 18 -9.67 -3.92 2.88
N ILE A 19 -8.36 -4.02 2.63
CA ILE A 19 -7.62 -3.52 1.46
C ILE A 19 -7.31 -4.66 0.47
N ALA A 20 -7.64 -5.91 0.80
CA ALA A 20 -7.49 -7.04 -0.12
C ALA A 20 -8.38 -6.97 -1.38
N ALA A 21 -9.27 -5.98 -1.47
CA ALA A 21 -10.22 -5.81 -2.59
C ALA A 21 -9.98 -4.54 -3.42
N GLU A 22 -8.94 -3.73 -3.15
CA GLU A 22 -8.66 -2.54 -3.94
C GLU A 22 -7.84 -2.90 -5.21
N PRO A 23 -8.35 -2.62 -6.42
CA PRO A 23 -7.57 -2.77 -7.64
C PRO A 23 -6.40 -1.78 -7.59
N GLY A 24 -5.19 -2.28 -7.34
CA GLY A 24 -4.01 -1.44 -7.15
C GLY A 24 -2.98 -1.98 -6.18
N TYR A 25 -3.38 -2.90 -5.30
CA TYR A 25 -2.49 -3.49 -4.31
C TYR A 25 -1.73 -4.69 -4.90
N ASP A 26 -0.46 -4.50 -5.27
CA ASP A 26 0.43 -5.59 -5.71
C ASP A 26 0.95 -6.36 -4.49
N THR A 27 0.14 -7.31 -4.04
CA THR A 27 0.42 -8.17 -2.89
C THR A 27 1.67 -9.03 -3.09
N GLU A 28 1.94 -9.47 -4.31
CA GLU A 28 3.11 -10.31 -4.63
C GLU A 28 4.41 -9.52 -4.54
N ALA A 29 4.46 -8.32 -5.13
CA ALA A 29 5.63 -7.46 -5.03
C ALA A 29 5.91 -7.00 -3.60
N LEU A 30 4.86 -6.78 -2.81
CA LEU A 30 4.96 -6.47 -1.38
C LEU A 30 5.52 -7.63 -0.57
N ASN A 31 4.98 -8.83 -0.76
CA ASN A 31 5.46 -10.04 -0.09
C ASN A 31 6.91 -10.32 -0.47
N SER A 32 7.28 -10.20 -1.75
CA SER A 32 8.67 -10.38 -2.18
C SER A 32 9.62 -9.36 -1.54
N GLN A 33 9.21 -8.11 -1.39
CA GLN A 33 10.02 -7.10 -0.69
C GLN A 33 10.12 -7.37 0.80
N ALA A 34 9.03 -7.79 1.43
CA ALA A 34 9.00 -8.18 2.84
C ALA A 34 9.94 -9.37 3.11
N ASP A 35 9.92 -10.39 2.26
CA ASP A 35 10.78 -11.57 2.35
C ASP A 35 12.26 -11.21 2.23
N ARG A 36 12.60 -10.25 1.35
CA ARG A 36 13.96 -9.74 1.21
C ARG A 36 14.42 -9.02 2.47
N ILE A 37 13.59 -8.13 3.02
CA ILE A 37 13.90 -7.41 4.26
C ILE A 37 14.10 -8.41 5.40
N GLU A 38 13.23 -9.41 5.53
CA GLU A 38 13.36 -10.46 6.54
C GLU A 38 14.64 -11.27 6.36
N GLY A 39 14.92 -11.71 5.13
CA GLY A 39 16.11 -12.49 4.80
C GLY A 39 17.41 -11.75 5.12
N ASP A 40 17.49 -10.47 4.76
CA ASP A 40 18.67 -9.64 5.04
C ASP A 40 18.80 -9.30 6.52
N THR A 41 17.70 -9.05 7.21
CA THR A 41 17.67 -8.84 8.67
C THR A 41 18.18 -10.08 9.38
N ARG A 42 17.67 -11.27 9.03
CA ARG A 42 18.08 -12.53 9.63
C ARG A 42 19.57 -12.82 9.41
N LYS A 43 20.07 -12.61 8.20
CA LYS A 43 21.51 -12.72 7.90
C LYS A 43 22.35 -11.76 8.73
N SER A 44 21.87 -10.54 8.94
CA SER A 44 22.57 -9.52 9.72
C SER A 44 22.56 -9.84 11.21
N ILE A 45 21.43 -10.27 11.77
CA ILE A 45 21.34 -10.71 13.18
C ILE A 45 22.29 -11.89 13.44
N ASN A 46 22.35 -12.87 12.53
CA ASN A 46 23.25 -14.02 12.68
C ASN A 46 24.74 -13.65 12.69
N LYS A 47 25.10 -12.47 12.19
CA LYS A 47 26.48 -11.95 12.17
C LYS A 47 26.77 -10.98 13.32
N ALA A 48 25.74 -10.55 14.05
CA ALA A 48 25.89 -9.61 15.15
C ALA A 48 26.65 -10.26 16.31
N VAL A 49 27.61 -9.52 16.86
CA VAL A 49 28.46 -10.00 17.96
C VAL A 49 27.99 -9.44 19.29
N ALA A 50 27.37 -8.26 19.27
CA ALA A 50 26.85 -7.57 20.46
C ALA A 50 25.33 -7.39 20.42
N PRO A 51 24.65 -7.38 21.58
CA PRO A 51 23.22 -7.10 21.65
C PRO A 51 22.81 -5.75 21.05
N ASP A 52 23.65 -4.72 21.19
CA ASP A 52 23.39 -3.38 20.66
C ASP A 52 23.30 -3.35 19.12
N GLU A 53 24.10 -4.17 18.45
CA GLU A 53 24.04 -4.33 16.99
C GLU A 53 22.70 -4.94 16.56
N VAL A 54 22.20 -5.91 17.34
CA VAL A 54 20.90 -6.54 17.07
C VAL A 54 19.76 -5.51 17.15
N TYR A 55 19.78 -4.61 18.13
CA TYR A 55 18.79 -3.53 18.23
C TYR A 55 18.85 -2.58 17.04
N GLN A 56 20.04 -2.21 16.58
CA GLN A 56 20.21 -1.35 15.41
C GLN A 56 19.72 -2.03 14.12
N ILE A 57 20.02 -3.33 13.95
CA ILE A 57 19.56 -4.12 12.81
C ILE A 57 18.02 -4.17 12.77
N ILE A 58 17.39 -4.43 13.93
CA ILE A 58 15.93 -4.46 14.03
C ILE A 58 15.33 -3.07 13.74
N GLY A 59 15.91 -2.00 14.28
CA GLY A 59 15.47 -0.63 14.01
C GLY A 59 15.54 -0.27 12.53
N LYS A 60 16.63 -0.66 11.85
CA LYS A 60 16.77 -0.51 10.40
C LYS A 60 15.70 -1.30 9.64
N ALA A 61 15.48 -2.55 10.01
CA ALA A 61 14.45 -3.38 9.38
C ALA A 61 13.05 -2.75 9.50
N GLN A 62 12.71 -2.23 10.68
CA GLN A 62 11.45 -1.50 10.91
C GLN A 62 11.32 -0.26 10.01
N MET A 63 12.38 0.51 9.84
CA MET A 63 12.38 1.65 8.92
C MET A 63 12.21 1.21 7.46
N ASP A 64 12.86 0.12 7.05
CA ASP A 64 12.76 -0.40 5.69
C ASP A 64 11.33 -0.90 5.38
N TYR A 65 10.70 -1.62 6.32
CA TYR A 65 9.27 -1.97 6.23
C TYR A 65 8.36 -0.74 6.15
N SER A 66 8.60 0.27 6.99
CA SER A 66 7.80 1.50 6.99
C SER A 66 7.89 2.24 5.65
N ARG A 67 9.10 2.34 5.08
CA ARG A 67 9.31 2.93 3.75
C ARG A 67 8.64 2.14 2.63
N MET A 68 8.62 0.81 2.74
CA MET A 68 7.93 -0.06 1.79
C MET A 68 6.43 0.23 1.80
N LEU A 69 5.81 0.28 2.97
CA LEU A 69 4.38 0.56 3.12
C LEU A 69 4.00 1.98 2.66
N ILE A 70 4.80 3.00 3.00
CA ILE A 70 4.58 4.39 2.56
C ILE A 70 4.58 4.49 1.03
N ARG A 71 5.51 3.81 0.36
CA ARG A 71 5.57 3.80 -1.11
C ARG A 71 4.32 3.19 -1.72
N GLN A 72 3.84 2.08 -1.19
CA GLN A 72 2.63 1.43 -1.68
C GLN A 72 1.40 2.30 -1.48
N ASN A 73 1.24 2.89 -0.29
CA ASN A 73 0.14 3.82 -0.05
C ASN A 73 0.18 5.03 -0.98
N SER A 74 1.38 5.54 -1.30
CA SER A 74 1.52 6.65 -2.24
C SER A 74 1.04 6.28 -3.65
N GLU A 75 1.30 5.04 -4.07
CA GLU A 75 0.84 4.53 -5.37
C GLU A 75 -0.67 4.34 -5.41
N ILE A 76 -1.28 3.81 -4.35
CA ILE A 76 -2.74 3.71 -4.21
C ILE A 76 -3.39 5.10 -4.28
N ILE A 77 -2.84 6.08 -3.57
CA ILE A 77 -3.33 7.47 -3.61
C ILE A 77 -3.26 8.03 -5.03
N ARG A 78 -2.18 7.75 -5.77
CA ARG A 78 -2.02 8.17 -7.17
C ARG A 78 -3.10 7.57 -8.06
N GLN A 79 -3.35 6.27 -7.94
CA GLN A 79 -4.38 5.56 -8.72
C GLN A 79 -5.79 6.06 -8.39
N ASN A 80 -6.09 6.25 -7.10
CA ASN A 80 -7.36 6.84 -6.66
C ASN A 80 -7.57 8.24 -7.22
N SER A 81 -6.52 9.07 -7.25
CA SER A 81 -6.58 10.41 -7.84
C SER A 81 -6.89 10.35 -9.34
N GLU A 82 -6.35 9.36 -10.04
CA GLU A 82 -6.64 9.15 -11.46
C GLU A 82 -8.09 8.69 -11.70
N MET A 83 -8.61 7.77 -10.88
CA MET A 83 -10.02 7.37 -10.94
C MET A 83 -10.97 8.54 -10.67
N ILE A 84 -10.67 9.39 -9.67
CA ILE A 84 -11.46 10.60 -9.38
C ILE A 84 -11.49 11.53 -10.60
N ARG A 85 -10.33 11.71 -11.27
CA ARG A 85 -10.24 12.53 -12.50
C ARG A 85 -11.11 11.98 -13.62
N GLN A 86 -11.08 10.66 -13.84
CA GLN A 86 -11.92 10.00 -14.85
C GLN A 86 -13.42 10.15 -14.53
N ASN A 87 -13.80 9.96 -13.27
CA ASN A 87 -15.19 10.14 -12.82
C ASN A 87 -15.68 11.57 -13.03
N ASN A 88 -14.85 12.58 -12.75
CA ASN A 88 -15.22 13.97 -13.01
C ASN A 88 -15.46 14.25 -14.50
N GLU A 89 -14.67 13.64 -15.39
CA GLU A 89 -14.88 13.77 -16.82
C GLU A 89 -16.18 13.10 -17.28
N LEU A 90 -16.51 11.92 -16.75
CA LEU A 90 -17.80 11.26 -17.00
C LEU A 90 -18.98 12.10 -16.51
N ILE A 91 -18.87 12.72 -15.34
CA ILE A 91 -19.90 13.64 -14.82
C ILE A 91 -20.08 14.84 -15.76
N ARG A 92 -18.99 15.40 -16.27
CA ARG A 92 -19.02 16.51 -17.24
C ARG A 92 -19.77 16.12 -18.52
N GLN A 93 -19.45 14.95 -19.08
CA GLN A 93 -20.10 14.42 -20.28
C GLN A 93 -21.59 14.14 -20.03
N ASN A 94 -21.94 13.54 -18.89
CA ASN A 94 -23.34 13.30 -18.51
C ASN A 94 -24.14 14.61 -18.39
N ASN A 95 -23.55 15.65 -17.81
CA ASN A 95 -24.18 16.97 -17.73
C ASN A 95 -24.43 17.57 -19.11
N GLU A 96 -23.51 17.37 -20.06
CA GLU A 96 -23.69 17.80 -21.45
C GLU A 96 -24.84 17.05 -22.14
N VAL A 97 -24.91 15.73 -21.98
CA VAL A 97 -26.02 14.91 -22.49
C VAL A 97 -27.36 15.38 -21.91
N ILE A 98 -27.44 15.59 -20.59
CA ILE A 98 -28.66 16.10 -19.93
C ILE A 98 -29.07 17.47 -20.50
N ARG A 99 -28.11 18.36 -20.73
CA ARG A 99 -28.37 19.68 -21.34
C ARG A 99 -28.93 19.55 -22.75
N LEU A 100 -28.36 18.67 -23.58
CA LEU A 100 -28.84 18.43 -24.94
C LEU A 100 -30.26 17.85 -24.93
N LEU A 101 -30.54 16.88 -24.07
CA LEU A 101 -31.88 16.29 -23.92
C LEU A 101 -32.91 17.31 -23.46
N ARG A 102 -32.55 18.19 -22.53
CA ARG A 102 -33.45 19.27 -22.05
C ARG A 102 -33.79 20.28 -23.14
N ASN A 103 -32.83 20.57 -24.03
CA ASN A 103 -32.98 21.57 -25.08
C ASN A 103 -33.64 21.03 -26.35
N GLN A 104 -34.06 19.77 -26.38
CA GLN A 104 -34.81 19.25 -27.52
C GLN A 104 -36.22 19.84 -27.55
N PRO A 105 -36.69 20.37 -28.71
CA PRO A 105 -38.05 20.84 -28.84
C PRO A 105 -39.02 19.66 -28.64
N ARG A 106 -39.99 19.83 -27.73
CA ARG A 106 -41.09 18.88 -27.57
C ARG A 106 -41.90 18.89 -28.88
N LYS A 107 -41.92 17.76 -29.57
CA LYS A 107 -42.80 17.51 -30.72
C LYS A 107 -44.24 17.32 -30.26
#